data_AF-A0A9E0F8V9-F1
#
_entry.id   AF-A0A9E0F8V9-F1
#
_cell.length_a   1.000
_cell.length_b   1.000
_cell.length_c   1.000
_cell.angle_alpha   90.00
_cell.angle_beta   90.00
_cell.angle_gamma   90.00
#
_symmetry.space_group_name_H-M   'P 1'
#
loop_
_entity.id
_entity.type
_entity.pdbx_description
1 polymer ?
#
loop_
_entity_poly.entity_id
_entity_poly.type
_entity_poly.pdbx_seq_one_letter_code
_entity_poly.pdbx_strand_id
1 'polypeptide(L)'
;MSSRLFLAGTLMLQLSACNAPDSPGTVTDSKGEKKEWIEGKDYTILERVRIRDEQGFGQPVTAYSLLVPKGWKTEGGITWRVGHTCMQEVVNNRVHFTSGDGAISIDFFPTRSWEWNDDPTMLQAMQNNAASGFKRC
;
A
#
# COMPACT_ATOMS: atom_id res chain seq x y z
N MET A 1 -57.56 -25.15 34.89
CA MET A 1 -58.50 -26.05 34.17
C MET A 1 -58.18 -25.95 32.69
N SER A 2 -57.87 -27.09 32.08
CA SER A 2 -57.70 -27.38 30.64
C SER A 2 -56.77 -26.52 29.77
N SER A 3 -56.06 -26.99 28.76
CA SER A 3 -55.65 -28.33 28.29
C SER A 3 -55.09 -28.08 26.88
N ARG A 4 -53.84 -28.48 26.63
CA ARG A 4 -53.27 -28.90 25.31
C ARG A 4 -53.13 -27.77 24.26
N LEU A 5 -52.24 -27.79 23.27
CA LEU A 5 -51.61 -28.89 22.53
C LEU A 5 -50.31 -28.36 21.88
N PHE A 6 -49.35 -29.26 21.69
CA PHE A 6 -48.07 -29.11 21.00
C PHE A 6 -48.15 -28.39 19.65
N LEU A 7 -47.08 -27.67 19.28
CA LEU A 7 -46.49 -27.83 17.94
C LEU A 7 -45.00 -27.43 17.98
N ALA A 8 -44.15 -28.38 17.57
CA ALA A 8 -42.72 -28.20 17.41
C ALA A 8 -42.45 -27.14 16.33
N GLY A 9 -41.87 -26.01 16.72
CA GLY A 9 -41.44 -24.96 15.81
C GLY A 9 -40.05 -25.28 15.25
N THR A 10 -40.01 -25.91 14.09
CA THR A 10 -38.81 -26.06 13.25
C THR A 10 -38.27 -24.67 12.93
N LEU A 11 -37.11 -24.32 13.48
CA LEU A 11 -36.38 -23.10 13.14
C LEU A 11 -35.75 -23.27 11.75
N MET A 12 -36.51 -22.98 10.69
CA MET A 12 -35.96 -22.81 9.34
C MET A 12 -35.19 -21.48 9.32
N LEU A 13 -33.87 -21.58 9.39
CA LEU A 13 -32.94 -20.51 9.07
C LEU A 13 -33.01 -20.27 7.54
N GLN A 14 -33.90 -19.38 7.10
CA GLN A 14 -33.99 -18.99 5.70
C GLN A 14 -32.80 -18.07 5.37
N LEU A 15 -31.82 -18.63 4.66
CA LEU A 15 -30.84 -17.87 3.90
C LEU A 15 -31.59 -17.15 2.78
N SER A 16 -31.99 -15.90 3.00
CA SER A 16 -32.45 -15.01 1.95
C SER A 16 -31.26 -14.63 1.04
N ALA A 17 -30.89 -15.55 0.15
CA ALA A 17 -30.13 -15.22 -1.04
C ALA A 17 -31.01 -14.34 -1.93
N CYS A 18 -30.49 -13.18 -2.34
CA CYS A 18 -31.11 -12.30 -3.31
C CYS A 18 -31.35 -13.05 -4.63
N ASN A 19 -32.56 -13.56 -4.83
CA ASN A 19 -33.09 -13.87 -6.15
C ASN A 19 -34.29 -12.94 -6.36
N ALA A 20 -33.98 -11.66 -6.59
CA ALA A 20 -34.97 -10.76 -7.16
C ALA A 20 -35.20 -11.21 -8.62
N PRO A 21 -36.44 -11.49 -9.04
CA PRO A 21 -36.73 -11.70 -10.45
C PRO A 21 -36.42 -10.42 -11.21
N ASP A 22 -35.76 -10.53 -12.36
CA ASP A 22 -35.50 -9.44 -13.29
C ASP A 22 -36.84 -8.82 -13.73
N SER A 23 -37.29 -7.82 -12.98
CA SER A 23 -38.29 -6.88 -13.47
C SER A 23 -37.60 -6.10 -14.59
N PRO A 24 -38.21 -5.96 -15.79
CA PRO A 24 -37.70 -5.06 -16.80
C PRO A 24 -37.89 -3.64 -16.27
N GLY A 25 -36.94 -3.21 -15.45
CA GLY A 25 -36.77 -1.84 -15.03
C GLY A 25 -36.58 -1.04 -16.30
N THR A 26 -37.62 -0.30 -16.68
CA THR A 26 -37.45 0.80 -17.61
C THR A 26 -36.39 1.68 -16.97
N VAL A 27 -35.17 1.68 -17.51
CA VAL A 27 -34.15 2.67 -17.17
C VAL A 27 -34.74 3.99 -17.62
N THR A 28 -35.50 4.62 -16.73
CA THR A 28 -35.85 6.01 -16.83
C THR A 28 -34.52 6.70 -16.65
N ASP A 29 -33.92 7.03 -17.79
CA ASP A 29 -32.78 7.91 -17.90
C ASP A 29 -33.18 9.17 -17.15
N SER A 30 -32.78 9.21 -15.88
CA SER A 30 -33.12 10.30 -15.00
C SER A 30 -32.46 11.48 -15.66
N LYS A 31 -33.26 12.40 -16.21
CA LYS A 31 -32.81 13.72 -16.66
C LYS A 31 -32.35 14.51 -15.43
N GLY A 32 -31.35 13.99 -14.71
CA GLY A 32 -30.52 14.78 -13.84
C GLY A 32 -29.80 15.76 -14.74
N GLU A 33 -29.83 17.02 -14.36
CA GLU A 33 -29.04 18.06 -15.01
C GLU A 33 -27.63 17.54 -15.25
N LYS A 34 -27.11 17.68 -16.48
CA LYS A 34 -25.74 17.30 -16.81
C LYS A 34 -24.81 18.22 -16.00
N LYS A 35 -24.44 17.78 -14.80
CA LYS A 35 -23.43 18.46 -13.99
C LYS A 35 -22.10 18.35 -14.72
N GLU A 36 -21.57 19.48 -15.15
CA GLU A 36 -20.21 19.55 -15.67
C GLU A 36 -19.23 19.40 -14.49
N TRP A 37 -18.39 18.37 -14.57
CA TRP A 37 -17.41 18.06 -13.53
C TRP A 37 -16.09 18.78 -13.82
N ILE A 38 -15.55 19.47 -12.83
CA ILE A 38 -14.33 20.27 -12.99
C ILE A 38 -13.14 19.53 -12.35
N GLU A 39 -12.10 19.24 -13.16
CA GLU A 39 -10.83 18.66 -12.69
C GLU A 39 -10.18 19.57 -11.64
N GLY A 40 -9.62 18.99 -10.57
CA GLY A 40 -8.98 19.70 -9.46
C GLY A 40 -9.96 20.28 -8.43
N LYS A 41 -11.27 20.35 -8.74
CA LYS A 41 -12.32 20.79 -7.81
C LYS A 41 -13.23 19.64 -7.39
N ASP A 42 -13.85 18.97 -8.36
CA ASP A 42 -14.79 17.89 -8.08
C ASP A 42 -14.14 16.51 -8.16
N TYR A 43 -13.06 16.36 -8.94
CA TYR A 43 -12.28 15.13 -9.05
C TYR A 43 -10.81 15.44 -9.29
N THR A 44 -9.93 14.49 -8.97
CA THR A 44 -8.50 14.57 -9.27
C THR A 44 -8.12 13.42 -10.18
N ILE A 45 -7.33 13.71 -11.23
CA ILE A 45 -6.74 12.68 -12.07
C ILE A 45 -5.44 12.21 -11.44
N LEU A 46 -5.26 10.90 -11.35
CA LEU A 46 -4.03 10.27 -10.88
C LEU A 46 -3.33 9.55 -12.04
N GLU A 47 -2.01 9.66 -12.07
CA GLU A 47 -1.13 8.98 -13.01
C GLU A 47 -0.33 7.89 -12.30
N ARG A 48 -0.12 6.77 -12.98
CA ARG A 48 0.70 5.69 -12.45
C ARG A 48 2.17 5.99 -12.70
N VAL A 49 2.90 6.27 -11.64
CA VAL A 49 4.36 6.36 -11.66
C VAL A 49 4.97 5.01 -11.30
N ARG A 50 6.03 4.63 -12.02
CA ARG A 50 6.78 3.39 -11.81
C ARG A 50 8.15 3.74 -11.25
N ILE A 51 8.41 3.32 -10.01
CA ILE A 51 9.74 3.49 -9.40
C ILE A 51 10.62 2.35 -9.88
N ARG A 52 11.76 2.70 -10.48
CA ARG A 52 12.67 1.75 -11.11
C ARG A 52 13.77 1.30 -10.15
N ASP A 53 14.14 0.04 -10.30
CA ASP A 53 15.42 -0.51 -9.87
C ASP A 53 16.27 -0.67 -11.12
N GLU A 54 17.30 0.17 -11.23
CA GLU A 54 18.17 0.22 -12.42
C GLU A 54 19.24 -0.88 -12.40
N GLN A 55 19.47 -1.53 -11.26
CA GLN A 55 20.58 -2.49 -11.07
C GLN A 55 20.07 -3.92 -10.83
N GLY A 56 18.81 -4.07 -10.40
CA GLY A 56 18.20 -5.37 -10.12
C GLY A 56 18.09 -6.23 -11.38
N PHE A 57 18.28 -7.55 -11.22
CA PHE A 57 17.96 -8.56 -12.25
C PHE A 57 18.66 -8.40 -13.61
N GLY A 58 19.78 -7.67 -13.67
CA GLY A 58 20.59 -7.51 -14.88
C GLY A 58 19.99 -6.57 -15.94
N GLN A 59 18.87 -5.90 -15.63
CA GLN A 59 18.22 -4.92 -16.50
C GLN A 59 17.26 -4.05 -15.68
N PRO A 60 16.99 -2.79 -16.07
CA PRO A 60 16.06 -1.94 -15.33
C PRO A 60 14.66 -2.54 -15.19
N VAL A 61 14.22 -2.80 -13.95
CA VAL A 61 12.89 -3.33 -13.62
C VAL A 61 12.07 -2.33 -12.80
N THR A 62 10.75 -2.48 -12.81
CA THR A 62 9.89 -1.70 -11.90
C THR A 62 9.86 -2.37 -10.54
N ALA A 63 10.30 -1.66 -9.50
CA ALA A 63 10.27 -2.16 -8.13
C ALA A 63 8.86 -2.07 -7.53
N TYR A 64 8.20 -0.94 -7.72
CA TYR A 64 6.81 -0.71 -7.33
C TYR A 64 6.17 0.41 -8.14
N SER A 65 4.86 0.60 -7.99
CA SER A 65 4.12 1.68 -8.66
C SER A 65 3.19 2.37 -7.69
N LEU A 66 2.99 3.67 -7.88
CA LEU A 66 2.11 4.51 -7.10
C LEU A 66 1.21 5.33 -8.03
N LEU A 67 0.03 5.69 -7.53
CA LEU A 67 -0.83 6.68 -8.16
C LEU A 67 -0.49 8.05 -7.56
N VAL A 68 -0.07 8.99 -8.39
CA VAL A 68 0.26 10.36 -7.99
C VAL A 68 -0.62 11.33 -8.75
N PRO A 69 -0.95 12.51 -8.21
CA PRO A 69 -1.74 13.48 -8.96
C PRO A 69 -1.04 13.86 -10.25
N LYS A 70 -1.85 14.03 -11.30
CA LYS A 70 -1.37 14.39 -12.63
C LYS A 70 -0.47 15.63 -12.59
N GLY A 71 0.62 15.59 -13.35
CA GLY A 71 1.56 16.71 -13.47
C GLY A 71 2.59 16.82 -12.32
N TRP A 72 2.62 15.87 -11.39
CA TRP A 72 3.68 15.80 -10.38
C TRP A 72 4.99 15.28 -10.99
N LYS A 73 6.11 15.87 -10.57
CA LYS A 73 7.46 15.40 -10.90
C LYS A 73 7.88 14.31 -9.92
N THR A 74 8.48 13.24 -10.41
CA THR A 74 9.07 12.18 -9.57
C THR A 74 10.56 12.02 -9.92
N GLU A 75 11.39 11.92 -8.89
CA GLU A 75 12.84 11.73 -9.01
C GLU A 75 13.31 10.63 -8.04
N GLY A 76 14.41 9.96 -8.38
CA GLY A 76 14.99 8.90 -7.56
C GLY A 76 14.57 7.49 -8.00
N GLY A 77 14.70 6.53 -7.10
CA GLY A 77 14.55 5.12 -7.43
C GLY A 77 15.06 4.18 -6.35
N ILE A 78 15.19 2.91 -6.73
CA ILE A 78 15.89 1.90 -5.94
C ILE A 78 17.37 1.86 -6.38
N THR A 79 18.27 1.90 -5.41
CA THR A 79 19.70 1.64 -5.61
C THR A 79 20.19 0.60 -4.61
N TRP A 80 21.14 -0.24 -5.03
CA TRP A 80 21.70 -1.28 -4.18
C TRP A 80 23.04 -0.83 -3.60
N ARG A 81 23.14 -0.85 -2.27
CA ARG A 81 24.38 -0.56 -1.55
C ARG A 81 25.08 -1.86 -1.21
N VAL A 82 25.59 -2.55 -2.23
CA VAL A 82 26.32 -3.82 -2.04
C VAL A 82 27.55 -3.60 -1.15
N GLY A 83 27.74 -4.45 -0.16
CA GLY A 83 28.80 -4.29 0.84
C GLY A 83 28.49 -3.29 1.94
N HIS A 84 27.27 -2.73 1.97
CA HIS A 84 26.82 -1.93 3.11
C HIS A 84 26.85 -2.76 4.39
N THR A 85 27.32 -2.13 5.45
CA THR A 85 27.51 -2.74 6.76
C THR A 85 26.21 -3.32 7.31
N CYS A 86 25.12 -2.56 7.18
CA CYS A 86 23.78 -2.95 7.60
C CYS A 86 23.06 -3.68 6.48
N MET A 87 22.89 -5.00 6.59
CA MET A 87 22.21 -5.79 5.56
C MET A 87 20.76 -5.32 5.33
N GLN A 88 20.08 -4.88 6.40
CA GLN A 88 18.72 -4.35 6.34
C GLN A 88 18.62 -3.00 5.60
N GLU A 89 19.74 -2.29 5.41
CA GLU A 89 19.80 -0.99 4.71
C GLU A 89 20.40 -1.11 3.29
N VAL A 90 20.67 -2.33 2.80
CA VAL A 90 21.29 -2.55 1.48
C VAL A 90 20.39 -2.05 0.34
N VAL A 91 19.07 -2.19 0.48
CA VAL A 91 18.11 -1.65 -0.48
C VAL A 91 17.86 -0.18 -0.15
N ASN A 92 18.42 0.72 -0.95
CA ASN A 92 18.23 2.14 -0.77
C ASN A 92 17.06 2.64 -1.63
N ASN A 93 15.92 2.86 -0.98
CA ASN A 93 14.74 3.48 -1.57
C ASN A 93 14.74 4.98 -1.27
N ARG A 94 15.09 5.81 -2.25
CA ARG A 94 15.06 7.28 -2.14
C ARG A 94 14.25 7.81 -3.31
N VAL A 95 13.08 8.37 -3.02
CA VAL A 95 12.20 8.94 -4.03
C VAL A 95 11.73 10.31 -3.54
N HIS A 96 11.70 11.27 -4.45
CA HIS A 96 11.19 12.60 -4.21
C HIS A 96 10.06 12.89 -5.20
N PHE A 97 8.94 13.37 -4.68
CA PHE A 97 7.80 13.80 -5.46
C PHE A 97 7.57 15.29 -5.25
N THR A 98 7.25 16.01 -6.31
CA THR A 98 6.97 17.45 -6.24
C THR A 98 5.71 17.77 -7.04
N SER A 99 4.80 18.57 -6.48
CA SER A 99 3.64 19.06 -7.21
C SER A 99 4.06 19.91 -8.42
N GLY A 100 3.19 19.98 -9.44
CA GLY A 100 3.50 20.70 -10.68
C GLY A 100 3.78 22.20 -10.49
N ASP A 101 3.25 22.79 -9.42
CA ASP A 101 3.49 24.18 -9.00
C ASP A 101 4.66 24.34 -8.00
N GLY A 102 5.27 23.22 -7.56
CA GLY A 102 6.36 23.23 -6.59
C GLY A 102 5.96 23.50 -5.14
N ALA A 103 4.68 23.73 -4.84
CA ALA A 103 4.22 24.10 -3.51
C ALA A 103 4.25 22.94 -2.49
N ILE A 104 4.17 21.70 -2.98
CA ILE A 104 4.12 20.49 -2.16
C ILE A 104 5.22 19.55 -2.61
N SER A 105 5.94 18.98 -1.64
CA SER A 105 6.88 17.90 -1.87
C SER A 105 6.66 16.75 -0.90
N ILE A 106 7.01 15.54 -1.34
CA ILE A 106 6.98 14.32 -0.53
C ILE A 106 8.30 13.60 -0.71
N ASP A 107 8.97 13.33 0.40
CA ASP A 107 10.24 12.60 0.44
C ASP A 107 10.06 11.21 1.04
N PHE A 108 10.49 10.20 0.29
CA PHE A 108 10.70 8.85 0.78
C PHE A 108 12.17 8.72 1.16
N PHE A 109 12.42 8.51 2.46
CA PHE A 109 13.76 8.31 2.99
C PHE A 109 14.11 6.82 3.04
N PRO A 110 15.38 6.45 2.82
CA PRO A 110 15.81 5.07 2.95
C PRO A 110 15.61 4.55 4.37
N THR A 111 15.28 3.26 4.48
CA THR A 111 15.23 2.56 5.76
C THR A 111 16.57 2.64 6.49
N ARG A 112 16.51 2.86 7.80
CA ARG A 112 17.66 2.80 8.70
C ARG A 112 17.36 1.80 9.82
N SER A 113 18.34 1.02 10.24
CA SER A 113 18.20 0.00 11.29
C SER A 113 19.17 0.23 12.44
N TRP A 114 18.68 -0.09 13.64
CA TRP A 114 19.44 -0.05 14.88
C TRP A 114 18.96 -1.19 15.79
N GLU A 115 19.90 -1.91 16.37
CA GLU A 115 19.75 -3.03 17.28
C GLU A 115 20.34 -2.63 18.62
N TRP A 116 19.60 -2.90 19.69
CA TRP A 116 20.05 -2.69 21.06
C TRP A 116 19.59 -3.87 21.92
N ASN A 117 20.38 -4.23 22.92
CA ASN A 117 20.07 -5.26 23.91
C ASN A 117 20.66 -4.86 25.26
N ASP A 118 20.01 -5.24 26.36
CA ASP A 118 20.48 -5.08 27.73
C ASP A 118 20.97 -6.39 28.36
N ASP A 119 20.58 -7.54 27.80
CA ASP A 119 21.09 -8.85 28.21
C ASP A 119 22.60 -8.98 27.95
N PRO A 120 23.42 -9.26 28.98
CA PRO A 120 24.87 -9.37 28.84
C PRO A 120 25.34 -10.44 27.85
N THR A 121 24.58 -11.54 27.73
CA THR A 121 24.92 -12.64 26.80
C THR A 121 24.73 -12.18 25.36
N MET A 122 23.62 -11.49 25.08
CA MET A 122 23.34 -10.88 23.78
C MET A 122 24.35 -9.79 23.44
N LEU A 123 24.72 -8.93 24.39
CA LEU A 123 25.74 -7.90 24.19
C LEU A 123 27.10 -8.51 23.79
N GLN A 124 27.52 -9.58 24.46
CA GLN A 124 28.75 -10.29 24.09
C GLN A 124 28.64 -10.91 22.69
N ALA A 125 27.49 -11.50 22.35
CA ALA A 125 27.24 -12.05 21.02
C ALA A 125 27.26 -10.96 19.93
N MET A 126 26.72 -9.77 20.20
CA MET A 126 26.76 -8.62 19.31
C MET A 126 28.20 -8.13 19.07
N GLN A 127 29.01 -8.03 20.12
CA GLN A 127 30.43 -7.65 20.02
C GLN A 127 31.24 -8.65 19.21
N ASN A 128 30.99 -9.95 19.41
CA ASN A 128 31.68 -11.02 18.66
C ASN A 128 31.28 -11.01 17.17
N ASN A 129 30.00 -10.76 16.85
CA ASN A 129 29.54 -10.65 15.47
C ASN A 129 30.04 -9.37 14.77
N ALA A 130 30.22 -8.26 15.49
CA ALA A 130 30.81 -7.05 14.90
C ALA A 130 32.23 -7.27 14.33
N ALA A 131 32.95 -8.29 14.83
CA ALA A 131 34.27 -8.69 14.35
C ALA A 131 34.25 -9.61 13.11
N SER A 132 33.09 -10.15 12.71
CA SER A 132 32.99 -11.17 11.63
C SER A 132 32.79 -10.60 10.21
N GLY A 133 32.80 -9.26 10.06
CA GLY A 133 32.61 -8.58 8.77
C GLY A 133 31.14 -8.36 8.37
N PHE A 134 30.20 -9.13 8.93
CA PHE A 134 28.76 -8.84 8.90
C PHE A 134 28.36 -8.13 10.18
N LYS A 135 28.64 -6.83 10.24
CA LYS A 135 28.26 -6.02 11.39
C LYS A 135 26.73 -5.88 11.43
N ARG A 136 26.15 -6.12 12.59
CA ARG A 136 24.74 -5.82 12.84
C ARG A 136 24.55 -4.32 12.99
N CYS A 137 23.42 -3.85 12.51
CA CYS A 137 22.94 -2.49 12.66
C CYS A 137 21.65 -2.58 13.41
#